data_AF-A0A950UUU3-F1
#
_entry.id   AF-A0A950UUU3-F1
#
_cell.length_a   1.000
_cell.length_b   1.000
_cell.length_c   1.000
_cell.angle_alpha   90.00
_cell.angle_beta   90.00
_cell.angle_gamma   90.00
#
_symmetry.space_group_name_H-M   'P 1'
#
loop_
_entity.id
_entity.type
_entity.pdbx_description
1 polymer ?
#
loop_
_entity_poly.entity_id
_entity_poly.type
_entity_poly.pdbx_seq_one_letter_code
_entity_poly.pdbx_strand_id
1 'polypeptide(L)'
;MAKYLILSTAIVFGVAVIAAGWFNRDLIRVKIAGVYARAHSKGGAFSGSPAHRNVPLSGDAPWALSALPECLRQLSKSSGSVPYVRAHLPRDAVAIAPPATLVFGDCTIAIDDDEAYVRRGSDRLRIPPRVRFYRAPGMLALIRDSGGIAELRLYQPAAQ
;
A
#
# COMPACT_ATOMS: atom_id res chain seq x y z
N MET A 1 -23.32 -1.92 -59.30
CA MET A 1 -22.19 -1.47 -58.44
C MET A 1 -22.51 -1.54 -56.95
N ALA A 2 -23.65 -1.00 -56.48
CA ALA A 2 -23.98 -0.95 -55.03
C ALA A 2 -23.95 -2.31 -54.30
N LYS A 3 -24.35 -3.41 -54.96
CA LYS A 3 -24.35 -4.76 -54.36
C LYS A 3 -22.94 -5.24 -53.96
N TYR A 4 -21.93 -4.98 -54.78
CA TYR A 4 -20.55 -5.34 -54.47
C TYR A 4 -19.96 -4.44 -53.38
N LEU A 5 -20.38 -3.17 -53.34
CA LEU A 5 -19.98 -2.23 -52.32
C LEU A 5 -20.51 -2.69 -50.95
N ILE A 6 -21.80 -3.01 -50.85
CA ILE A 6 -22.42 -3.54 -49.61
C ILE A 6 -21.73 -4.83 -49.15
N LEU A 7 -21.44 -5.75 -50.08
CA LEU A 7 -20.75 -7.01 -49.75
C LEU A 7 -19.33 -6.75 -49.22
N SER A 8 -18.58 -5.83 -49.84
CA SER A 8 -17.25 -5.47 -49.39
C SER A 8 -17.26 -4.80 -48.01
N THR A 9 -18.22 -3.89 -47.75
CA THR A 9 -18.35 -3.25 -46.45
C THR A 9 -18.68 -4.26 -45.36
N ALA A 10 -19.57 -5.22 -45.63
CA ALA A 10 -19.94 -6.25 -44.67
C ALA A 10 -18.75 -7.16 -44.29
N ILE A 11 -17.90 -7.50 -45.26
CA ILE A 11 -16.70 -8.31 -45.02
C ILE A 11 -15.70 -7.53 -44.17
N VAL A 12 -15.40 -6.27 -44.54
CA VAL A 12 -14.45 -5.43 -43.80
C VAL A 12 -14.94 -5.20 -42.37
N PHE A 13 -16.23 -4.92 -42.18
CA PHE A 13 -16.80 -4.71 -40.86
C PHE A 13 -16.79 -6.00 -40.03
N GLY A 14 -17.10 -7.14 -40.63
CA GLY A 14 -17.02 -8.44 -39.97
C GLY A 14 -15.60 -8.76 -39.48
N VAL A 15 -14.60 -8.56 -40.33
CA VAL A 15 -13.19 -8.76 -39.98
C VAL A 15 -12.74 -7.80 -38.88
N ALA A 16 -13.14 -6.52 -38.95
CA ALA A 16 -12.81 -5.53 -37.93
C ALA A 16 -13.41 -5.87 -36.55
N VAL A 17 -14.67 -6.34 -36.51
CA VAL A 17 -15.33 -6.77 -35.27
C VAL A 17 -14.64 -8.00 -34.67
N ILE A 18 -14.28 -8.98 -35.50
CA ILE A 18 -13.55 -10.17 -35.03
C ILE A 18 -12.17 -9.79 -34.50
N ALA A 19 -11.42 -8.94 -35.20
CA ALA A 19 -10.11 -8.47 -34.75
C ALA A 19 -10.22 -7.68 -33.44
N ALA A 20 -11.17 -6.76 -33.32
CA ALA A 20 -11.41 -6.00 -32.09
C ALA A 20 -11.79 -6.91 -30.92
N GLY A 21 -12.60 -7.94 -31.15
CA GLY A 21 -12.93 -8.95 -30.16
C GLY A 21 -11.72 -9.77 -29.72
N TRP A 22 -10.82 -10.11 -30.64
CA TRP A 22 -9.60 -10.88 -30.36
C TRP A 22 -8.59 -10.07 -29.53
N PHE A 23 -8.31 -8.82 -29.91
CA PHE A 23 -7.43 -7.92 -29.16
C PHE A 23 -7.99 -7.54 -27.77
N ASN A 24 -9.31 -7.36 -27.64
CA ASN A 24 -9.92 -7.13 -26.33
C ASN A 24 -9.87 -8.36 -25.42
N ARG A 25 -9.87 -9.58 -25.98
CA ARG A 25 -9.76 -10.81 -25.19
C ARG A 25 -8.42 -10.92 -24.46
N ASP A 26 -7.35 -10.44 -25.09
CA ASP A 26 -6.02 -10.39 -24.47
C ASP A 26 -5.93 -9.28 -23.40
N LEU A 27 -6.53 -8.11 -23.64
CA LEU A 27 -6.62 -7.05 -22.63
C LEU A 27 -7.45 -7.47 -21.39
N ILE A 28 -8.51 -8.26 -21.58
CA ILE A 28 -9.30 -8.82 -20.49
C ILE A 28 -8.51 -9.91 -19.73
N ARG A 29 -7.70 -10.73 -20.43
CA ARG A 29 -6.82 -11.73 -19.79
C ARG A 29 -5.74 -11.10 -18.91
N VAL A 30 -5.16 -9.97 -19.32
CA VAL A 30 -4.15 -9.27 -18.50
C VAL A 30 -4.77 -8.66 -17.23
N LYS A 31 -6.05 -8.27 -17.27
CA LYS A 31 -6.73 -7.73 -16.08
C LYS A 31 -7.17 -8.81 -15.06
N ILE A 32 -7.34 -10.06 -15.50
CA ILE A 32 -7.75 -11.17 -14.62
C ILE A 32 -6.54 -11.95 -14.05
N ALA A 33 -5.35 -11.80 -14.64
CA ALA A 33 -4.12 -12.40 -14.10
C ALA A 33 -3.62 -11.74 -12.78
N GLY A 34 -4.21 -10.62 -12.36
CA GLY A 34 -3.86 -9.93 -11.11
C GLY A 34 -4.63 -10.37 -9.86
N VAL A 35 -5.66 -11.21 -9.99
CA VAL A 35 -6.55 -11.55 -8.87
C VAL A 35 -6.78 -13.05 -8.83
N TYR A 36 -5.75 -13.85 -8.57
CA TYR A 36 -5.78 -15.16 -7.88
C TYR A 36 -4.34 -15.64 -7.74
N ALA A 37 -3.47 -14.86 -7.08
CA ALA A 37 -2.32 -15.48 -6.43
C ALA A 37 -2.91 -16.35 -5.31
N ARG A 38 -3.05 -17.65 -5.56
CA ARG A 38 -3.33 -18.64 -4.52
C ARG A 38 -2.18 -18.52 -3.53
N ALA A 39 -2.41 -17.80 -2.43
CA ALA A 39 -1.49 -17.81 -1.31
C ALA A 39 -1.39 -19.27 -0.89
N HIS A 40 -0.26 -19.92 -1.20
CA HIS A 40 0.11 -21.10 -0.45
C HIS A 40 0.26 -20.61 0.98
N SER A 41 -0.68 -21.00 1.84
CA SER A 41 -0.43 -20.99 3.28
C SER A 41 0.88 -21.74 3.46
N LYS A 42 1.94 -21.03 3.82
CA LYS A 42 3.15 -21.66 4.29
C LYS A 42 2.69 -22.55 5.44
N GLY A 43 2.83 -23.86 5.26
CA GLY A 43 2.32 -24.87 6.17
C GLY A 43 2.72 -24.52 7.61
N GLY A 44 1.77 -24.70 8.52
CA GLY A 44 1.98 -24.48 9.94
C GLY A 44 3.21 -25.25 10.42
N ALA A 45 4.22 -24.51 10.85
CA ALA A 45 5.31 -25.01 11.66
C ALA A 45 5.85 -23.85 12.52
N PHE A 46 5.03 -23.39 13.47
CA PHE A 46 5.50 -22.83 14.73
C PHE A 46 4.63 -23.41 15.86
N SER A 47 4.64 -24.74 15.93
CA SER A 47 4.40 -25.45 17.19
C SER A 47 5.70 -25.29 18.00
N GLY A 48 5.61 -24.53 19.09
CA GLY A 48 6.76 -24.12 19.89
C GLY A 48 7.16 -22.70 19.56
N SER A 49 6.65 -21.74 20.33
CA SER A 49 7.28 -20.43 20.46
C SER A 49 8.59 -20.69 21.22
N PRO A 50 9.79 -20.68 20.60
CA PRO A 50 10.98 -20.48 21.41
C PRO A 50 10.75 -19.12 22.07
N ALA A 51 10.82 -19.06 23.40
CA ALA A 51 10.75 -17.80 24.13
C ALA A 51 11.62 -16.79 23.37
N HIS A 52 10.96 -15.87 22.66
CA HIS A 52 11.62 -14.94 21.76
C HIS A 52 12.56 -14.17 22.67
N ARG A 53 13.87 -14.42 22.53
CA ARG A 53 14.87 -13.62 23.21
C ARG A 53 14.62 -12.23 22.66
N ASN A 54 14.06 -11.33 23.48
CA ASN A 54 13.75 -9.95 23.13
C ASN A 54 15.06 -9.23 22.86
N VAL A 55 15.63 -9.44 21.68
CA VAL A 55 16.76 -8.66 21.19
C VAL A 55 16.17 -7.33 20.74
N PRO A 56 16.58 -6.21 21.34
CA PRO A 56 16.07 -4.90 20.95
C PRO A 56 16.36 -4.67 19.46
N LEU A 57 15.31 -4.37 18.70
CA LEU A 57 15.44 -4.01 17.29
C LEU A 57 15.78 -2.52 17.17
N SER A 58 16.87 -2.22 16.45
CA SER A 58 17.32 -0.85 16.20
C SER A 58 17.76 -0.66 14.76
N GLY A 59 17.36 0.44 14.13
CA GLY A 59 17.84 0.83 12.80
C GLY A 59 16.81 1.55 11.93
N ASP A 60 17.24 1.89 10.71
CA ASP A 60 16.40 2.48 9.68
C ASP A 60 15.44 1.43 9.11
N ALA A 61 14.15 1.62 9.39
CA ALA A 61 13.06 0.75 9.01
C ALA A 61 11.92 1.60 8.39
N PRO A 62 11.91 1.80 7.05
CA PRO A 62 10.81 2.51 6.38
C PRO A 62 9.45 1.79 6.53
N TRP A 63 9.47 0.57 7.03
CA TRP A 63 8.32 -0.26 7.32
C TRP A 63 8.00 -0.39 8.82
N ALA A 64 8.63 0.40 9.69
CA ALA A 64 8.55 0.26 11.15
C ALA A 64 7.12 0.05 11.67
N LEU A 65 6.16 0.88 11.24
CA LEU A 65 4.76 0.81 11.68
C LEU A 65 4.06 -0.49 11.28
N SER A 66 4.49 -1.10 10.17
CA SER A 66 3.93 -2.36 9.67
C SER A 66 4.48 -3.58 10.39
N ALA A 67 5.61 -3.45 11.10
CA ALA A 67 6.21 -4.51 11.90
C ALA A 67 5.76 -4.51 13.35
N LEU A 68 4.84 -3.63 13.72
CA LEU A 68 4.27 -3.50 15.06
C LEU A 68 2.75 -3.72 15.00
N PRO A 69 2.29 -4.93 14.58
CA PRO A 69 0.87 -5.22 14.36
C PRO A 69 0.02 -5.10 15.62
N GLU A 70 0.62 -5.27 16.81
CA GLU A 70 -0.03 -5.06 18.11
C GLU A 70 -0.36 -3.60 18.41
N CYS A 71 0.24 -2.64 17.69
CA CYS A 71 -0.03 -1.22 17.85
C CYS A 71 -0.81 -0.65 16.66
N LEU A 72 -0.38 -1.02 15.44
CA LEU A 72 -0.94 -0.51 14.19
C LEU A 72 -1.13 -1.65 13.20
N ARG A 73 -2.38 -1.87 12.80
CA ARG A 73 -2.71 -2.77 11.71
C ARG A 73 -2.66 -2.02 10.38
N GLN A 74 -1.74 -2.40 9.50
CA GLN A 74 -1.72 -1.86 8.15
C GLN A 74 -2.96 -2.34 7.38
N LEU A 75 -3.76 -1.39 6.89
CA LEU A 75 -4.97 -1.65 6.12
C LEU A 75 -4.67 -1.72 4.62
N SER A 76 -3.81 -0.82 4.13
CA SER A 76 -3.48 -0.76 2.71
C SER A 76 -2.09 -0.17 2.49
N LYS A 77 -1.57 -0.43 1.30
CA LYS A 77 -0.36 0.18 0.76
C LYS A 77 -0.60 0.51 -0.71
N SER A 78 -0.20 1.72 -1.10
CA SER A 78 -0.19 2.17 -2.49
C SER A 78 1.15 2.82 -2.79
N SER A 79 1.64 2.70 -4.02
CA SER A 79 2.91 3.29 -4.42
C SER A 79 2.81 3.85 -5.84
N GLY A 80 3.47 4.96 -6.11
CA GLY A 80 3.41 5.63 -7.39
C GLY A 80 3.97 7.05 -7.33
N SER A 81 3.55 7.90 -8.26
CA SER A 81 3.93 9.32 -8.22
C SER A 81 3.33 10.03 -6.99
N VAL A 82 3.94 11.13 -6.56
CA VAL A 82 3.40 11.95 -5.46
C VAL A 82 1.94 12.37 -5.70
N PRO A 83 1.54 12.86 -6.90
CA PRO A 83 0.14 13.18 -7.17
C PRO A 83 -0.78 11.97 -7.05
N TYR A 84 -0.36 10.80 -7.54
CA TYR A 84 -1.12 9.56 -7.44
C TYR A 84 -1.38 9.19 -5.98
N VAL A 85 -0.33 9.15 -5.15
CA VAL A 85 -0.45 8.83 -3.72
C VAL A 85 -1.32 9.84 -2.98
N ARG A 86 -1.15 11.14 -3.24
CA ARG A 86 -1.99 12.18 -2.60
C ARG A 86 -3.47 12.05 -2.97
N ALA A 87 -3.78 11.63 -4.19
CA ALA A 87 -5.17 11.39 -4.62
C ALA A 87 -5.83 10.19 -3.90
N HIS A 88 -5.02 9.28 -3.33
CA HIS A 88 -5.50 8.12 -2.55
C HIS A 88 -5.51 8.38 -1.04
N LEU A 89 -5.09 9.57 -0.59
CA LEU A 89 -5.22 9.96 0.80
C LEU A 89 -6.72 10.07 1.16
N PRO A 90 -7.16 9.63 2.35
CA PRO A 90 -8.54 9.83 2.79
C PRO A 90 -8.94 11.30 2.71
N ARG A 91 -10.19 11.59 2.29
CA ARG A 91 -10.67 12.97 2.07
C ARG A 91 -10.57 13.85 3.31
N ASP A 92 -10.78 13.26 4.48
CA ASP A 92 -10.75 13.96 5.78
C ASP A 92 -9.37 13.86 6.46
N ALA A 93 -8.32 13.52 5.71
CA ALA A 93 -6.98 13.41 6.25
C ALA A 93 -6.36 14.79 6.51
N VAL A 94 -6.02 15.06 7.76
CA VAL A 94 -5.36 16.29 8.20
C VAL A 94 -3.89 16.00 8.45
N ALA A 95 -2.99 16.81 7.87
CA ALA A 95 -1.56 16.68 8.09
C ALA A 95 -1.21 16.91 9.57
N ILE A 96 -0.36 16.06 10.11
CA ILE A 96 0.18 16.21 11.46
C ILE A 96 1.44 17.06 11.35
N ALA A 97 1.43 18.24 11.98
CA ALA A 97 2.58 19.13 11.99
C ALA A 97 3.66 18.61 12.96
N PRO A 98 4.93 18.45 12.54
CA PRO A 98 6.04 18.21 13.43
C PRO A 98 6.37 19.46 14.28
N PRO A 99 6.96 19.29 15.48
CA PRO A 99 7.17 18.03 16.17
C PRO A 99 5.85 17.51 16.76
N ALA A 100 5.66 16.19 16.73
CA ALA A 100 4.46 15.58 17.30
C ALA A 100 4.74 14.20 17.89
N THR A 101 4.04 13.84 18.96
CA THR A 101 4.10 12.51 19.57
C THR A 101 2.73 11.86 19.48
N LEU A 102 2.69 10.65 18.91
CA LEU A 102 1.50 9.82 18.82
C LEU A 102 1.67 8.59 19.68
N VAL A 103 0.62 8.22 20.41
CA VAL A 103 0.63 7.06 21.32
C VAL A 103 -0.47 6.09 20.89
N PHE A 104 -0.11 4.83 20.70
CA PHE A 104 -1.01 3.73 20.30
C PHE A 104 -0.70 2.51 21.17
N GLY A 105 -1.47 2.31 22.24
CA GLY A 105 -1.14 1.31 23.26
C GLY A 105 0.26 1.57 23.84
N ASP A 106 1.11 0.54 23.79
CA ASP A 106 2.50 0.61 24.28
C ASP A 106 3.49 1.19 23.27
N CYS A 107 3.02 1.55 22.06
CA CYS A 107 3.87 2.17 21.04
C CYS A 107 3.80 3.69 21.09
N THR A 108 4.97 4.32 21.02
CA THR A 108 5.12 5.76 20.86
C THR A 108 5.78 6.06 19.52
N ILE A 109 5.20 6.98 18.75
CA ILE A 109 5.76 7.50 17.50
C ILE A 109 6.09 8.97 17.73
N ALA A 110 7.37 9.31 17.74
CA ALA A 110 7.83 10.69 17.73
C ALA A 110 8.11 11.10 16.28
N ILE A 111 7.44 12.16 15.82
CA ILE A 111 7.59 12.74 14.49
C ILE A 111 8.46 13.98 14.67
N ASP A 112 9.58 14.02 13.95
CA ASP A 112 10.57 15.09 14.02
C ASP A 112 10.91 15.54 12.60
N ASP A 113 10.61 16.80 12.29
CA ASP A 113 10.65 17.37 10.94
C ASP A 113 10.07 16.43 9.86
N ASP A 114 10.92 15.78 9.07
CA ASP A 114 10.54 14.88 7.98
C ASP A 114 10.90 13.41 8.26
N GLU A 115 11.19 13.07 9.50
CA GLU A 115 11.51 11.74 10.02
C GLU A 115 10.53 11.30 11.12
N ALA A 116 10.58 10.02 11.49
CA ALA A 116 9.90 9.56 12.70
C ALA A 116 10.63 8.43 13.40
N TYR A 117 10.45 8.35 14.72
CA TYR A 117 11.01 7.33 15.57
C TYR A 117 9.89 6.59 16.27
N VAL A 118 9.90 5.26 16.13
CA VAL A 118 8.93 4.37 16.76
C VAL A 118 9.59 3.64 17.90
N ARG A 119 8.96 3.70 19.07
CA ARG A 119 9.43 3.05 20.30
C ARG A 119 8.35 2.11 20.83
N ARG A 120 8.76 0.89 21.18
CA ARG A 120 7.94 -0.11 21.87
C ARG A 120 8.84 -0.85 22.85
N GLY A 121 8.67 -0.63 24.16
CA GLY A 121 9.59 -1.17 25.16
C GLY A 121 11.04 -0.77 24.87
N SER A 122 11.88 -1.77 24.57
CA SER A 122 13.29 -1.57 24.20
C SER A 122 13.55 -1.35 22.71
N ASP A 123 12.56 -1.57 21.85
CA ASP A 123 12.72 -1.43 20.39
C ASP A 123 12.71 0.04 19.99
N ARG A 124 13.59 0.38 19.05
CA ARG A 124 13.79 1.75 18.53
C ARG A 124 13.97 1.71 17.02
N LEU A 125 12.88 1.91 16.30
CA LEU A 125 12.90 1.90 14.84
C LEU A 125 12.82 3.32 14.30
N ARG A 126 13.69 3.68 13.37
CA ARG A 126 13.66 4.97 12.69
C ARG A 126 13.00 4.82 11.33
N ILE A 127 12.03 5.66 11.02
CA ILE A 127 11.48 5.82 9.69
C ILE A 127 12.32 6.91 9.00
N PRO A 128 13.06 6.58 7.92
CA PRO A 128 13.95 7.52 7.24
C PRO A 128 13.23 8.78 6.74
N PRO A 129 13.98 9.85 6.40
CA PRO A 129 13.42 11.15 6.05
C PRO A 129 12.50 11.14 4.83
N ARG A 130 11.86 12.29 4.60
CA ARG A 130 10.79 12.52 3.61
C ARG A 130 9.49 11.78 3.93
N VAL A 131 9.14 11.71 5.21
CA VAL A 131 7.85 11.19 5.67
C VAL A 131 6.90 12.31 6.04
N ARG A 132 5.61 12.10 5.77
CA ARG A 132 4.52 12.96 6.21
C ARG A 132 3.41 12.11 6.77
N PHE A 133 2.95 12.48 7.96
CA PHE A 133 1.86 11.82 8.64
C PHE A 133 0.57 12.60 8.50
N TYR A 134 -0.53 11.88 8.41
CA TYR A 134 -1.86 12.45 8.36
C TYR A 134 -2.77 11.67 9.31
N ARG A 135 -3.62 12.40 10.04
CA ARG A 135 -4.69 11.84 10.84
C ARG A 135 -5.98 11.84 10.03
N ALA A 136 -6.64 10.69 9.96
CA ALA A 136 -8.00 10.55 9.44
C ALA A 136 -8.88 9.91 10.52
N PRO A 137 -10.23 9.95 10.40
CA PRO A 137 -11.12 9.32 11.38
C PRO A 137 -10.76 7.84 11.60
N GLY A 138 -10.31 7.49 12.80
CA GLY A 138 -9.92 6.13 13.19
C GLY A 138 -8.68 5.57 12.48
N MET A 139 -7.91 6.40 11.77
CA MET A 139 -6.77 5.95 10.96
C MET A 139 -5.57 6.90 11.02
N LEU A 140 -4.40 6.32 10.84
CA LEU A 140 -3.16 7.03 10.61
C LEU A 140 -2.69 6.74 9.18
N ALA A 141 -2.42 7.78 8.40
CA ALA A 141 -1.82 7.65 7.09
C ALA A 141 -0.38 8.14 7.12
N LEU A 142 0.49 7.43 6.41
CA LEU A 142 1.89 7.78 6.21
C LEU A 142 2.16 7.87 4.71
N ILE A 143 2.68 9.00 4.27
CA ILE A 143 3.28 9.17 2.94
C ILE A 143 4.79 9.24 3.11
N ARG A 144 5.54 8.45 2.36
CA ARG A 144 7.01 8.53 2.27
C ARG A 144 7.44 8.70 0.83
N ASP A 145 8.31 9.66 0.54
CA ASP A 145 8.93 9.82 -0.78
C ASP A 145 10.34 9.24 -0.81
N SER A 146 10.57 8.25 -1.68
CA SER A 146 11.85 7.58 -1.85
C SER A 146 12.46 7.89 -3.23
N GLY A 147 12.72 9.17 -3.51
CA GLY A 147 13.49 9.58 -4.68
C GLY A 147 12.71 9.46 -5.99
N GLY A 148 11.43 9.83 -5.97
CA GLY A 148 10.56 9.87 -7.16
C GLY A 148 9.42 8.84 -7.13
N ILE A 149 9.46 7.91 -6.17
CA ILE A 149 8.34 7.02 -5.87
C ILE A 149 7.85 7.35 -4.47
N ALA A 150 6.60 7.80 -4.39
CA ALA A 150 5.88 7.97 -3.14
C ALA A 150 5.20 6.65 -2.76
N GLU A 151 5.15 6.40 -1.46
CA GLU A 151 4.46 5.28 -0.84
C GLU A 151 3.44 5.82 0.17
N LEU A 152 2.17 5.45 -0.02
CA LEU A 152 1.10 5.65 0.96
C LEU A 152 0.90 4.36 1.73
N ARG A 153 0.82 4.46 3.05
CA ARG A 153 0.35 3.37 3.92
C ARG A 153 -0.74 3.88 4.83
N LEU A 154 -1.82 3.12 4.93
CA LEU A 154 -2.93 3.40 5.85
C LEU A 154 -2.88 2.40 6.99
N TYR A 155 -3.04 2.90 8.21
CA TYR A 155 -3.00 2.13 9.43
C TYR A 155 -4.25 2.40 10.25
N GLN A 156 -4.73 1.35 10.91
CA GLN A 156 -5.71 1.44 11.97
C GLN A 156 -5.01 1.13 13.30
N PRO A 157 -5.28 1.88 14.38
CA PRO A 157 -4.88 1.44 15.72
C PRO A 157 -5.38 0.02 15.96
N ALA A 158 -4.53 -0.85 16.50
CA ALA A 158 -5.00 -2.15 16.97
C ALA A 158 -6.06 -1.93 18.06
N ALA A 159 -7.16 -2.69 18.01
CA ALA A 159 -8.14 -2.67 19.09
C ALA A 159 -7.43 -3.22 20.35
N GLN A 160 -7.47 -2.45 21.44
CA GLN A 160 -7.05 -2.93 22.76
C GLN A 160 -8.06 -3.92 23.31
#